data_AF-A0ABD0NXE5-F1
#
_entry.id   AF-A0ABD0NXE5-F1
#
_cell.length_a   1.000
_cell.length_b   1.000
_cell.length_c   1.000
_cell.angle_alpha   90.00
_cell.angle_beta   90.00
_cell.angle_gamma   90.00
#
_symmetry.space_group_name_H-M   'P 1'
#
loop_
_entity.id
_entity.type
_entity.pdbx_description
1 polymer ?
#
loop_
_entity_poly.entity_id
_entity_poly.type
_entity_poly.pdbx_seq_one_letter_code
_entity_poly.pdbx_strand_id
1 'polypeptide(L)'
;RSARELMETGRDDTAWVKVQLQELSNRWETVCALSVSKQTRLQQALKQAEEFRTAVQMLLEWLSEAEQTLRFRGVLPEEVETLQALLHTHRDFMQTVEEKRVDVNKAAGMGEAILAVCHPDCITTIKHWITIIRARFEEVLTWAKQHEQRLETALAELLNNAALLEELLSWLQWAETALVQRDTEPLPQDISQLKTLITEHQVFMEEMTRKQPDVDKVTKTYKRKPAEHPSGLSDRRGT
;
A
#
# COMPACT_ATOMS: atom_id res chain seq x y z
N ARG A 1 -14.83 -30.75 68.58
CA ARG A 1 -13.65 -30.66 69.47
C ARG A 1 -12.55 -29.95 68.71
N SER A 2 -11.98 -28.89 69.27
CA SER A 2 -10.84 -28.21 68.65
C SER A 2 -9.62 -29.15 68.66
N ALA A 3 -8.69 -29.01 67.73
CA ALA A 3 -7.41 -29.76 67.78
C ALA A 3 -6.68 -29.56 69.12
N ARG A 4 -6.96 -28.44 69.79
CA ARG A 4 -6.51 -28.11 71.14
C ARG A 4 -7.07 -29.05 72.23
N GLU A 5 -8.30 -29.55 72.08
CA GLU A 5 -8.98 -30.41 73.08
C GLU A 5 -8.61 -31.90 72.94
N LEU A 6 -8.09 -32.32 71.78
CA LEU A 6 -7.62 -33.69 71.56
C LEU A 6 -6.17 -33.92 72.02
N MET A 7 -5.38 -32.84 72.18
CA MET A 7 -4.03 -32.91 72.74
C MET A 7 -4.02 -33.17 74.26
N GLU A 8 -5.17 -33.05 74.93
CA GLU A 8 -5.30 -33.27 76.38
C GLU A 8 -5.58 -34.73 76.75
N THR A 9 -5.95 -35.59 75.80
CA THR A 9 -6.28 -37.01 76.04
C THR A 9 -5.25 -37.93 75.39
N GLY A 10 -4.25 -38.41 76.15
CA GLY A 10 -3.34 -39.50 75.72
C GLY A 10 -2.12 -39.11 74.85
N ARG A 11 -0.94 -39.70 75.15
CA ARG A 11 0.33 -39.41 74.44
C ARG A 11 0.30 -39.80 72.94
N ASP A 12 -0.35 -40.91 72.59
CA ASP A 12 -0.41 -41.41 71.21
C ASP A 12 -1.40 -40.62 70.35
N ASP A 13 -2.55 -40.23 70.91
CA ASP A 13 -3.54 -39.35 70.27
C ASP A 13 -2.94 -37.97 69.97
N THR A 14 -2.10 -37.46 70.87
CA THR A 14 -1.39 -36.19 70.68
C THR A 14 -0.40 -36.24 69.52
N ALA A 15 0.30 -37.36 69.31
CA ALA A 15 1.23 -37.53 68.19
C ALA A 15 0.50 -37.61 66.85
N TRP A 16 -0.61 -38.37 66.80
CA TRP A 16 -1.47 -38.47 65.62
C TRP A 16 -2.07 -37.12 65.24
N VAL A 17 -2.60 -36.35 66.21
CA VAL A 17 -3.15 -35.00 65.95
C VAL A 17 -2.08 -34.06 65.39
N LYS A 18 -0.83 -34.11 65.88
CA LYS A 18 0.27 -33.30 65.33
C LYS A 18 0.57 -33.63 63.87
N VAL A 19 0.59 -34.91 63.51
CA VAL A 19 0.80 -35.33 62.11
C VAL A 19 -0.33 -34.83 61.21
N GLN A 20 -1.58 -34.96 61.65
CA GLN A 20 -2.74 -34.49 60.88
C GLN A 20 -2.77 -32.97 60.72
N LEU A 21 -2.37 -32.22 61.74
CA LEU A 21 -2.24 -30.75 61.65
C LEU A 21 -1.12 -30.34 60.69
N GLN A 22 0.01 -31.05 60.69
CA GLN A 22 1.09 -30.80 59.74
C GLN A 22 0.65 -31.10 58.31
N GLU A 23 -0.05 -32.21 58.08
CA GLU A 23 -0.59 -32.55 56.76
C GLU A 23 -1.60 -31.49 56.29
N LEU A 24 -2.50 -31.05 57.18
CA LEU A 24 -3.44 -29.97 56.90
C LEU A 24 -2.71 -28.67 56.50
N SER A 25 -1.68 -28.27 57.26
CA SER A 25 -0.88 -27.07 56.96
C SER A 25 -0.22 -27.18 55.59
N ASN A 26 0.44 -28.32 55.31
CA ASN A 26 1.12 -28.55 54.02
C ASN A 26 0.14 -28.51 52.84
N ARG A 27 -1.04 -29.12 53.00
CA ARG A 27 -2.10 -29.12 51.98
C ARG A 27 -2.67 -27.72 51.78
N TRP A 28 -2.88 -26.97 52.86
CA TRP A 28 -3.32 -25.58 52.80
C TRP A 28 -2.33 -24.70 52.04
N GLU A 29 -1.04 -24.77 52.38
CA GLU A 29 0.03 -24.04 51.69
C GLU A 29 0.09 -24.40 50.20
N THR A 30 -0.03 -25.69 49.87
CA THR A 30 -0.08 -26.16 48.48
C THR A 30 -1.27 -25.56 47.73
N VAL A 31 -2.46 -25.57 48.33
CA VAL A 31 -3.67 -24.99 47.72
C VAL A 31 -3.52 -23.48 47.53
N CYS A 32 -2.94 -22.76 48.51
CA CYS A 32 -2.65 -21.34 48.37
C CYS A 32 -1.70 -21.07 47.19
N ALA A 33 -0.60 -21.82 47.09
CA ALA A 33 0.37 -21.68 46.00
C ALA A 33 -0.25 -21.97 44.63
N LEU A 34 -1.03 -23.05 44.51
CA LEU A 34 -1.75 -23.40 43.28
C LEU A 34 -2.79 -22.35 42.90
N SER A 35 -3.47 -21.77 43.88
CA SER A 35 -4.49 -20.73 43.66
C SER A 35 -3.86 -19.45 43.11
N VAL A 36 -2.74 -19.01 43.69
CA VAL A 36 -1.99 -17.85 43.19
C VAL A 36 -1.46 -18.11 41.77
N SER A 37 -0.87 -19.28 41.54
CA SER A 37 -0.39 -19.67 40.20
C SER A 37 -1.52 -19.66 39.15
N LYS A 38 -2.68 -20.22 39.49
CA LYS A 38 -3.87 -20.21 38.62
C LYS A 38 -4.36 -18.80 38.37
N GLN A 39 -4.44 -17.95 39.40
CA GLN A 39 -4.86 -16.56 39.27
C GLN A 39 -3.95 -15.78 38.32
N THR A 40 -2.62 -15.87 38.49
CA THR A 40 -1.65 -15.21 37.61
C THR A 40 -1.81 -15.65 36.17
N ARG A 41 -1.97 -16.96 35.92
CA ARG A 41 -2.17 -17.50 34.56
C ARG A 41 -3.46 -16.99 33.92
N LEU A 42 -4.55 -16.91 34.68
CA LEU A 42 -5.83 -16.38 34.19
C LEU A 42 -5.73 -14.89 33.85
N GLN A 43 -5.09 -14.10 34.70
CA GLN A 43 -4.88 -12.67 34.45
C GLN A 43 -4.00 -12.42 33.22
N GLN A 44 -2.92 -13.20 33.06
CA GLN A 44 -2.06 -13.12 31.89
C GLN A 44 -2.80 -13.50 30.60
N ALA A 45 -3.57 -14.59 30.63
CA ALA A 45 -4.34 -15.03 29.47
C ALA A 45 -5.41 -14.01 29.06
N LEU A 46 -6.11 -13.41 30.04
CA LEU A 46 -7.08 -12.34 29.79
C LEU A 46 -6.41 -11.14 29.12
N LYS A 47 -5.31 -10.66 29.70
CA LYS A 47 -4.54 -9.54 29.15
C LYS A 47 -4.09 -9.80 27.71
N GLN A 48 -3.51 -10.97 27.44
CA GLN A 48 -3.06 -11.33 26.10
C GLN A 48 -4.23 -11.35 25.10
N ALA A 49 -5.37 -11.90 25.49
CA ALA A 49 -6.56 -11.96 24.64
C ALA A 49 -7.12 -10.57 24.33
N GLU A 50 -7.19 -9.68 25.33
CA GLU A 50 -7.65 -8.30 25.17
C GLU A 50 -6.71 -7.47 24.28
N GLU A 51 -5.40 -7.58 24.51
CA GLU A 51 -4.40 -6.89 23.69
C GLU A 51 -4.44 -7.39 22.23
N PHE A 52 -4.54 -8.70 22.01
CA PHE A 52 -4.65 -9.28 20.67
C PHE A 52 -5.92 -8.82 19.96
N ARG A 53 -7.07 -8.89 20.65
CA ARG A 53 -8.35 -8.43 20.11
C ARG A 53 -8.29 -6.96 19.71
N THR A 54 -7.74 -6.10 20.57
CA THR A 54 -7.62 -4.66 20.31
C THR A 54 -6.73 -4.41 19.11
N ALA A 55 -5.57 -5.07 19.02
CA ALA A 55 -4.66 -4.95 17.89
C ALA A 55 -5.31 -5.38 16.56
N VAL A 56 -6.03 -6.51 16.56
CA VAL A 56 -6.76 -7.00 15.38
C VAL A 56 -7.85 -6.02 14.97
N GLN A 57 -8.63 -5.49 15.92
CA GLN A 57 -9.70 -4.53 15.62
C GLN A 57 -9.16 -3.25 14.98
N MET A 58 -8.12 -2.65 15.56
CA MET A 58 -7.47 -1.45 15.02
C MET A 58 -6.91 -1.67 13.61
N LEU A 59 -6.31 -2.85 13.37
CA LEU A 59 -5.82 -3.22 12.05
C LEU A 59 -6.95 -3.35 11.03
N LEU A 60 -8.06 -4.00 11.39
CA LEU A 60 -9.18 -4.21 10.47
C LEU A 60 -9.91 -2.90 10.13
N GLU A 61 -9.99 -1.97 11.08
CA GLU A 61 -10.50 -0.62 10.85
C GLU A 61 -9.61 0.11 9.83
N TRP A 62 -8.31 0.20 10.09
CA TRP A 62 -7.35 0.82 9.19
C TRP A 62 -7.34 0.16 7.80
N LEU A 63 -7.36 -1.17 7.73
CA LEU A 63 -7.42 -1.91 6.46
C LEU A 63 -8.67 -1.54 5.66
N SER A 64 -9.81 -1.36 6.32
CA SER A 64 -11.06 -1.00 5.66
C SER A 64 -11.03 0.43 5.10
N GLU A 65 -10.34 1.35 5.77
CA GLU A 65 -10.09 2.71 5.27
C GLU A 65 -9.11 2.70 4.09
N ALA A 66 -8.00 1.98 4.23
CA ALA A 66 -6.98 1.84 3.18
C ALA A 66 -7.58 1.25 1.89
N GLU A 67 -8.39 0.20 2.01
CA GLU A 67 -9.12 -0.39 0.88
C GLU A 67 -10.08 0.60 0.22
N GLN A 68 -10.75 1.46 0.98
CA GLN A 68 -11.63 2.49 0.42
C GLN A 68 -10.84 3.56 -0.35
N THR A 69 -9.71 4.02 0.20
CA THR A 69 -8.82 4.97 -0.48
C THR A 69 -8.28 4.40 -1.79
N LEU A 70 -7.90 3.12 -1.81
CA LEU A 70 -7.36 2.45 -3.00
C LEU A 70 -8.42 2.09 -4.05
N ARG A 71 -9.71 2.18 -3.75
CA ARG A 71 -10.80 1.87 -4.71
C ARG A 71 -10.93 2.87 -5.86
N PHE A 72 -10.04 3.85 -6.01
CA PHE A 72 -10.10 4.80 -7.11
C PHE A 72 -9.99 4.12 -8.49
N ARG A 73 -11.13 4.04 -9.19
CA ARG A 73 -11.25 3.52 -10.57
C ARG A 73 -11.48 4.62 -11.61
N GLY A 74 -11.34 5.88 -11.23
CA GLY A 74 -11.53 7.01 -12.13
C GLY A 74 -10.42 7.15 -13.18
N VAL A 75 -10.65 8.03 -14.16
CA VAL A 75 -9.61 8.48 -15.10
C VAL A 75 -8.53 9.23 -14.31
N LEU A 76 -7.26 9.00 -14.66
CA LEU A 76 -6.17 9.73 -14.01
C LEU A 76 -6.12 11.18 -14.53
N PRO A 77 -5.66 12.14 -13.70
CA PRO A 77 -5.42 13.50 -14.15
C PRO A 77 -4.47 13.54 -15.37
N GLU A 78 -4.68 14.50 -16.26
CA GLU A 78 -3.84 14.72 -17.45
C GLU A 78 -2.83 15.86 -17.24
N GLU A 79 -2.81 16.50 -16.07
CA GLU A 79 -1.79 17.49 -15.69
C GLU A 79 -0.62 16.82 -14.96
N VAL A 80 0.61 17.18 -15.37
CA VAL A 80 1.86 16.69 -14.79
C VAL A 80 1.96 17.03 -13.30
N GLU A 81 1.65 18.27 -12.94
CA GLU A 81 1.74 18.76 -11.55
C GLU A 81 0.76 18.02 -10.64
N THR A 82 -0.47 17.78 -11.12
CA THR A 82 -1.49 17.04 -10.37
C THR A 82 -1.08 15.57 -10.15
N LEU A 83 -0.55 14.91 -11.17
CA LEU A 83 -0.04 13.54 -11.04
C LEU A 83 1.17 13.45 -10.09
N GLN A 84 2.08 14.42 -10.15
CA GLN A 84 3.22 14.47 -9.22
C GLN A 84 2.77 14.66 -7.77
N ALA A 85 1.80 15.55 -7.52
CA ALA A 85 1.22 15.73 -6.19
C ALA A 85 0.54 14.45 -5.69
N LEU A 86 -0.24 13.78 -6.54
CA LEU A 86 -0.91 12.52 -6.21
C LEU A 86 0.10 11.41 -5.90
N LEU A 87 1.18 11.31 -6.68
CA LEU A 87 2.25 10.35 -6.45
C LEU A 87 2.99 10.62 -5.13
N HIS A 88 3.21 11.90 -4.80
CA HIS A 88 3.80 12.27 -3.51
C HIS A 88 2.91 11.84 -2.34
N THR A 89 1.62 12.18 -2.37
CA THR A 89 0.66 11.74 -1.35
C THR A 89 0.57 10.21 -1.26
N HIS A 90 0.63 9.52 -2.40
CA HIS A 90 0.63 8.05 -2.43
C HIS A 90 1.89 7.46 -1.79
N ARG A 91 3.05 8.09 -1.95
CA ARG A 91 4.30 7.66 -1.29
C ARG A 91 4.23 7.81 0.23
N ASP A 92 3.60 8.86 0.73
CA ASP A 92 3.35 9.02 2.18
C ASP A 92 2.40 7.92 2.69
N PHE A 93 1.37 7.60 1.91
CA PHE A 93 0.51 6.45 2.20
C PHE A 93 1.30 5.13 2.21
N MET A 94 2.21 4.91 1.25
CA MET A 94 3.07 3.72 1.20
C MET A 94 3.99 3.61 2.43
N GLN A 95 4.50 4.72 2.95
CA GLN A 95 5.23 4.71 4.22
C GLN A 95 4.34 4.21 5.36
N THR A 96 3.10 4.70 5.43
CA THR A 96 2.11 4.27 6.44
C THR A 96 1.78 2.77 6.29
N VAL A 97 1.65 2.26 5.06
CA VAL A 97 1.46 0.82 4.80
C VAL A 97 2.62 0.01 5.37
N GLU A 98 3.86 0.45 5.19
CA GLU A 98 5.03 -0.28 5.69
C GLU A 98 5.11 -0.24 7.22
N GLU A 99 4.76 0.88 7.86
CA GLU A 99 4.61 0.95 9.32
C GLU A 99 3.55 -0.04 9.81
N LYS A 100 2.43 -0.17 9.10
CA LYS A 100 1.35 -1.13 9.43
C LYS A 100 1.77 -2.58 9.25
N ARG A 101 2.79 -2.89 8.44
CA ARG A 101 3.38 -4.25 8.36
C ARG A 101 3.90 -4.69 9.73
N VAL A 102 4.52 -3.78 10.47
CA VAL A 102 5.04 -4.06 11.82
C VAL A 102 3.89 -4.39 12.76
N ASP A 103 2.80 -3.62 12.72
CA ASP A 103 1.60 -3.87 13.52
C ASP A 103 0.95 -5.23 13.20
N VAL A 104 0.84 -5.60 11.92
CA VAL A 104 0.32 -6.91 11.49
C VAL A 104 1.19 -8.05 12.02
N ASN A 105 2.52 -7.92 11.91
CA ASN A 105 3.45 -8.93 12.42
C ASN A 105 3.40 -9.04 13.94
N LYS A 106 3.27 -7.92 14.65
CA LYS A 106 3.09 -7.90 16.11
C LYS A 106 1.78 -8.60 16.51
N ALA A 107 0.66 -8.24 15.89
CA ALA A 107 -0.64 -8.85 16.18
C ALA A 107 -0.62 -10.37 15.89
N ALA A 108 0.00 -10.78 14.79
CA ALA A 108 0.18 -12.20 14.49
C ALA A 108 1.03 -12.90 15.55
N GLY A 109 2.15 -12.30 15.99
CA GLY A 109 2.98 -12.85 17.06
C GLY A 109 2.24 -12.98 18.40
N MET A 110 1.37 -12.02 18.72
CA MET A 110 0.48 -12.12 19.89
C MET A 110 -0.48 -13.30 19.76
N GLY A 111 -1.07 -13.50 18.57
CA GLY A 111 -1.92 -14.65 18.28
C GLY A 111 -1.18 -15.99 18.42
N GLU A 112 0.05 -16.09 17.91
CA GLU A 112 0.90 -17.29 18.07
C GLU A 112 1.24 -17.58 19.55
N ALA A 113 1.50 -16.53 20.34
CA ALA A 113 1.74 -16.68 21.77
C ALA A 113 0.50 -17.21 22.51
N ILE A 114 -0.70 -16.79 22.12
CA ILE A 114 -1.96 -17.33 22.67
C ILE A 114 -2.15 -18.79 22.24
N LEU A 115 -1.89 -19.12 20.97
CA LEU A 115 -2.01 -20.48 20.44
C LEU A 115 -1.14 -21.51 21.18
N ALA A 116 -0.01 -21.08 21.74
CA ALA A 116 0.87 -21.96 22.52
C ALA A 116 0.24 -22.44 23.84
N VAL A 117 -0.76 -21.74 24.38
CA VAL A 117 -1.31 -22.00 25.73
C VAL A 117 -2.84 -22.06 25.79
N CYS A 118 -3.54 -21.76 24.71
CA CYS A 118 -5.01 -21.69 24.71
C CYS A 118 -5.69 -23.06 24.68
N HIS A 119 -6.99 -23.07 25.02
CA HIS A 119 -7.83 -24.25 24.86
C HIS A 119 -8.00 -24.61 23.36
N PRO A 120 -8.09 -25.90 22.99
CA PRO A 120 -8.29 -26.33 21.60
C PRO A 120 -9.44 -25.63 20.86
N ASP A 121 -10.54 -25.33 21.56
CA ASP A 121 -11.72 -24.66 20.98
C ASP A 121 -11.42 -23.25 20.44
N CYS A 122 -10.40 -22.57 20.95
CA CYS A 122 -10.03 -21.22 20.51
C CYS A 122 -9.06 -21.22 19.32
N ILE A 123 -8.41 -22.36 19.02
CA ILE A 123 -7.32 -22.46 18.04
C ILE A 123 -7.78 -21.97 16.66
N THR A 124 -8.93 -22.48 16.18
CA THR A 124 -9.45 -22.12 14.86
C THR A 124 -9.76 -20.64 14.76
N THR A 125 -10.37 -20.05 15.78
CA THR A 125 -10.73 -18.63 15.83
C THR A 125 -9.50 -17.73 15.79
N ILE A 126 -8.47 -18.03 16.61
CA ILE A 126 -7.24 -17.22 16.63
C ILE A 126 -6.50 -17.31 15.29
N LYS A 127 -6.34 -18.53 14.75
CA LYS A 127 -5.75 -18.73 13.42
C LYS A 127 -6.49 -17.94 12.35
N HIS A 128 -7.82 -17.97 12.37
CA HIS A 128 -8.64 -17.25 11.41
C HIS A 128 -8.39 -15.73 11.45
N TRP A 129 -8.34 -15.12 12.64
CA TRP A 129 -8.02 -13.69 12.76
C TRP A 129 -6.63 -13.35 12.23
N ILE A 130 -5.61 -14.17 12.54
CA ILE A 130 -4.25 -14.00 12.00
C ILE A 130 -4.27 -14.10 10.47
N THR A 131 -4.97 -15.08 9.92
CA THR A 131 -5.10 -15.26 8.46
C THR A 131 -5.77 -14.05 7.81
N ILE A 132 -6.88 -13.54 8.37
CA ILE A 132 -7.60 -12.38 7.81
C ILE A 132 -6.70 -11.15 7.76
N ILE A 133 -6.07 -10.77 8.89
CA ILE A 133 -5.27 -9.54 8.93
C ILE A 133 -4.08 -9.62 7.96
N ARG A 134 -3.46 -10.81 7.82
CA ARG A 134 -2.35 -11.01 6.87
C ARG A 134 -2.83 -10.94 5.43
N ALA A 135 -3.92 -11.63 5.10
CA ALA A 135 -4.44 -11.68 3.73
C ALA A 135 -4.91 -10.30 3.25
N ARG A 136 -5.70 -9.58 4.06
CA ARG A 136 -6.18 -8.23 3.71
C ARG A 136 -5.04 -7.23 3.60
N PHE A 137 -4.05 -7.31 4.49
CA PHE A 137 -2.87 -6.44 4.38
C PHE A 137 -2.09 -6.67 3.09
N GLU A 138 -1.90 -7.92 2.68
CA GLU A 138 -1.22 -8.24 1.42
C GLU A 138 -2.02 -7.76 0.19
N GLU A 139 -3.34 -7.83 0.24
CA GLU A 139 -4.23 -7.26 -0.79
C GLU A 139 -4.07 -5.74 -0.89
N VAL A 140 -4.12 -5.03 0.24
CA VAL A 140 -3.85 -3.58 0.31
C VAL A 140 -2.48 -3.24 -0.26
N LEU A 141 -1.44 -3.96 0.13
CA LEU A 141 -0.08 -3.75 -0.38
C LEU A 141 0.00 -3.95 -1.89
N THR A 142 -0.67 -4.99 -2.41
CA THR A 142 -0.71 -5.28 -3.84
C THR A 142 -1.40 -4.16 -4.61
N TRP A 143 -2.57 -3.71 -4.16
CA TRP A 143 -3.30 -2.62 -4.79
C TRP A 143 -2.57 -1.29 -4.69
N ALA A 144 -1.90 -1.02 -3.57
CA ALA A 144 -1.12 0.20 -3.40
C ALA A 144 0.06 0.26 -4.39
N LYS A 145 0.78 -0.84 -4.60
CA LYS A 145 1.85 -0.93 -5.60
C LYS A 145 1.32 -0.79 -7.03
N GLN A 146 0.19 -1.42 -7.33
CA GLN A 146 -0.45 -1.29 -8.64
C GLN A 146 -0.91 0.15 -8.91
N HIS A 147 -1.44 0.82 -7.89
CA HIS A 147 -1.83 2.22 -7.98
C HIS A 147 -0.61 3.12 -8.24
N GLU A 148 0.48 2.93 -7.51
CA GLU A 148 1.74 3.65 -7.71
C GLU A 148 2.25 3.49 -9.14
N GLN A 149 2.37 2.25 -9.62
CA GLN A 149 2.83 1.95 -10.98
C GLN A 149 1.96 2.64 -12.04
N ARG A 150 0.63 2.66 -11.83
CA ARG A 150 -0.31 3.31 -12.74
C ARG A 150 -0.09 4.82 -12.79
N LEU A 151 0.15 5.47 -11.65
CA LEU A 151 0.47 6.89 -11.57
C LEU A 151 1.80 7.22 -12.25
N GLU A 152 2.84 6.43 -11.98
CA GLU A 152 4.18 6.61 -12.57
C GLU A 152 4.15 6.43 -14.09
N THR A 153 3.40 5.44 -14.58
CA THR A 153 3.23 5.19 -16.02
C THR A 153 2.54 6.38 -16.69
N ALA A 154 1.43 6.87 -16.11
CA ALA A 154 0.72 8.02 -16.67
C ALA A 154 1.58 9.28 -16.68
N LEU A 155 2.33 9.54 -15.61
CA LEU A 155 3.24 10.68 -15.53
C LEU A 155 4.35 10.57 -16.57
N ALA A 156 4.96 9.40 -16.73
CA ALA A 156 6.00 9.16 -17.73
C ALA A 156 5.47 9.35 -19.16
N GLU A 157 4.25 8.89 -19.45
CA GLU A 157 3.60 9.09 -20.74
C GLU A 157 3.40 10.58 -21.05
N LEU A 158 2.92 11.38 -20.09
CA LEU A 158 2.75 12.82 -20.27
C LEU A 158 4.08 13.53 -20.53
N LEU A 159 5.10 13.26 -19.72
CA LEU A 159 6.42 13.87 -19.85
C LEU A 159 7.08 13.50 -21.18
N ASN A 160 7.02 12.22 -21.57
CA ASN A 160 7.57 11.75 -22.83
C ASN A 160 6.86 12.37 -24.04
N ASN A 161 5.53 12.52 -23.97
CA ASN A 161 4.76 13.16 -25.05
C ASN A 161 5.06 14.66 -25.15
N ALA A 162 5.24 15.35 -24.02
CA ALA A 162 5.64 16.76 -24.00
C ALA A 162 7.03 16.96 -24.62
N ALA A 163 8.01 16.16 -24.19
CA ALA A 163 9.36 16.20 -24.75
C ALA A 163 9.39 15.88 -26.25
N LEU A 164 8.63 14.87 -26.69
CA LEU A 164 8.52 14.52 -28.10
C LEU A 164 7.88 15.65 -28.93
N LEU A 165 6.86 16.33 -28.39
CA LEU A 165 6.25 17.49 -29.04
C LEU A 165 7.27 18.62 -29.22
N GLU A 166 8.03 18.95 -28.17
CA GLU A 166 9.07 19.98 -28.25
C GLU A 166 10.17 19.62 -29.26
N GLU A 167 10.61 18.35 -29.28
CA GLU A 167 11.58 17.86 -30.26
C GLU A 167 11.05 18.01 -31.70
N LEU A 168 9.80 17.59 -31.94
CA LEU A 168 9.18 17.69 -33.26
C LEU A 168 9.01 19.14 -33.70
N LEU A 169 8.57 20.04 -32.81
CA LEU A 169 8.44 21.46 -33.11
C LEU A 169 9.79 22.10 -33.46
N SER A 170 10.83 21.80 -32.68
CA SER A 170 12.20 22.28 -32.93
C SER A 170 12.72 21.78 -34.28
N TRP A 171 12.53 20.49 -34.57
CA TRP A 171 12.96 19.90 -35.84
C TRP A 171 12.18 20.47 -37.03
N LEU A 172 10.86 20.64 -36.92
CA LEU A 172 10.03 21.23 -37.96
C LEU A 172 10.43 22.69 -38.23
N GLN A 173 10.70 23.47 -37.19
CA GLN A 173 11.17 24.86 -37.32
C GLN A 173 12.51 24.92 -38.06
N TRP A 174 13.45 24.02 -37.71
CA TRP A 174 14.71 23.90 -38.43
C TRP A 174 14.50 23.50 -39.89
N ALA A 175 13.66 22.48 -40.14
CA ALA A 175 13.39 21.97 -41.47
C ALA A 175 12.77 23.03 -42.38
N GLU A 176 11.79 23.78 -41.87
CA GLU A 176 11.20 24.92 -42.58
C GLU A 176 12.26 25.98 -42.92
N THR A 177 13.08 26.37 -41.93
CA THR A 177 14.14 27.37 -42.14
C THR A 177 15.17 26.91 -43.18
N ALA A 178 15.59 25.65 -43.11
CA ALA A 178 16.55 25.06 -44.03
C ALA A 178 15.98 25.00 -45.46
N LEU A 179 14.73 24.56 -45.62
CA LEU A 179 14.06 24.51 -46.93
C LEU A 179 13.91 25.90 -47.54
N VAL A 180 13.50 26.90 -46.75
CA VAL A 180 13.39 28.30 -47.21
C VAL A 180 14.76 28.83 -47.68
N GLN A 181 15.83 28.57 -46.93
CA GLN A 181 17.18 28.98 -47.34
C GLN A 181 17.60 28.32 -48.66
N ARG A 182 17.42 27.00 -48.77
CA ARG A 182 17.78 26.24 -49.98
C ARG A 182 16.96 26.66 -51.21
N ASP A 183 15.69 27.03 -51.02
CA ASP A 183 14.83 27.52 -52.11
C ASP A 183 15.30 28.88 -52.67
N THR A 184 15.95 29.70 -51.84
CA THR A 184 16.55 30.97 -52.28
C THR A 184 17.92 30.85 -52.92
N GLU A 185 18.60 29.69 -52.77
CA GLU A 185 19.92 29.46 -53.35
C GLU A 185 19.80 29.24 -54.88
N PRO A 186 20.62 29.92 -55.71
CA PRO A 186 20.62 29.67 -57.14
C PRO A 186 21.14 28.25 -57.43
N LEU A 187 20.53 27.59 -58.43
CA LEU A 187 20.91 26.23 -58.81
C LEU A 187 22.36 26.17 -59.32
N PRO A 188 23.16 25.20 -58.88
CA PRO A 188 24.51 25.03 -59.38
C PRO A 188 24.50 24.60 -60.85
N GLN A 189 25.46 25.11 -61.62
CA GLN A 189 25.62 24.77 -63.04
C GLN A 189 26.33 23.41 -63.23
N ASP A 190 27.05 22.93 -62.22
CA ASP A 190 27.76 21.67 -62.25
C ASP A 190 26.82 20.49 -61.96
N ILE A 191 26.82 19.50 -62.86
CA ILE A 191 25.98 18.30 -62.76
C ILE A 191 26.33 17.48 -61.51
N SER A 192 27.61 17.46 -61.10
CA SER A 192 28.00 16.72 -59.89
C SER A 192 27.40 17.35 -58.63
N GLN A 193 27.44 18.67 -58.51
CA GLN A 193 26.80 19.39 -57.40
C GLN A 193 25.28 19.21 -57.37
N LEU A 194 24.61 19.22 -58.52
CA LEU A 194 23.17 18.93 -58.60
C LEU A 194 22.83 17.51 -58.10
N LYS A 195 23.65 16.50 -58.45
CA LYS A 195 23.46 15.13 -57.94
C LYS A 195 23.63 15.05 -56.42
N THR A 196 24.58 15.81 -55.86
CA THR A 196 24.76 15.90 -54.40
C THR A 196 23.52 16.50 -53.75
N LEU A 197 22.99 17.62 -54.26
CA LEU A 197 21.78 18.26 -53.72
C LEU A 197 20.55 17.34 -53.77
N ILE A 198 20.38 16.58 -54.86
CA ILE A 198 19.31 15.57 -54.97
C ILE A 198 19.45 14.51 -53.88
N THR A 199 20.68 14.01 -53.66
CA THR A 199 20.95 13.00 -52.63
C THR A 199 20.68 13.54 -51.24
N GLU A 200 21.13 14.76 -50.94
CA GLU A 200 20.85 15.45 -49.66
C GLU A 200 19.34 15.60 -49.42
N HIS A 201 18.59 15.99 -50.45
CA HIS A 201 17.14 16.13 -50.35
C HIS A 201 16.42 14.77 -50.18
N GLN A 202 16.90 13.72 -50.83
CA GLN A 202 16.38 12.36 -50.63
C GLN A 202 16.55 11.90 -49.18
N VAL A 203 17.72 12.13 -48.58
CA VAL A 203 17.97 11.84 -47.15
C VAL A 203 17.02 12.64 -46.26
N PHE A 204 16.77 13.92 -46.57
CA PHE A 204 15.79 14.71 -45.84
C PHE A 204 14.36 14.14 -45.95
N MET A 205 13.95 13.67 -47.13
CA MET A 205 12.64 13.03 -47.33
C MET A 205 12.50 11.69 -46.58
N GLU A 206 13.59 10.93 -46.46
CA GLU A 206 13.65 9.73 -45.62
C GLU A 206 13.45 10.10 -44.13
N GLU A 207 14.08 11.17 -43.67
CA GLU A 207 13.91 11.70 -42.31
C GLU A 207 12.48 12.16 -42.02
N MET A 208 11.84 12.88 -42.96
CA MET A 208 10.41 13.23 -42.87
C MET A 208 9.54 11.97 -42.68
N THR A 209 9.79 10.93 -43.47
CA THR A 209 9.06 9.66 -43.39
C THR A 209 9.30 8.95 -42.07
N ARG A 210 10.54 9.01 -41.56
CA ARG A 210 10.94 8.41 -40.29
C ARG A 210 10.27 9.08 -39.08
N LYS A 211 10.08 10.40 -39.11
CA LYS A 211 9.43 11.17 -38.05
C LYS A 211 7.90 11.17 -38.11
N GLN A 212 7.29 10.76 -39.23
CA GLN A 212 5.83 10.71 -39.39
C GLN A 212 5.09 9.91 -38.28
N PRO A 213 5.57 8.73 -37.81
CA PRO A 213 4.92 8.00 -36.73
C PRO A 213 4.88 8.77 -35.40
N ASP A 214 5.90 9.57 -35.11
CA ASP A 214 5.98 10.38 -33.89
C ASP A 214 4.99 11.55 -33.95
N VAL A 215 4.86 12.19 -35.12
CA VAL A 215 3.84 13.21 -35.38
C VAL A 215 2.43 12.62 -35.21
N ASP A 216 2.19 11.43 -35.76
CA ASP A 216 0.91 10.74 -35.62
C ASP A 216 0.62 10.36 -34.17
N LYS A 217 1.64 9.94 -33.40
CA LYS A 217 1.52 9.60 -31.99
C LYS A 217 1.08 10.81 -31.17
N VAL A 218 1.79 11.92 -31.29
CA VAL A 218 1.50 13.16 -30.53
C VAL A 218 0.13 13.73 -30.93
N THR A 219 -0.20 13.76 -32.22
CA THR A 219 -1.50 14.30 -32.66
C THR A 219 -2.70 13.44 -32.23
N LYS A 220 -2.54 12.11 -32.12
CA LYS A 220 -3.59 11.22 -31.62
C LYS A 220 -3.86 11.40 -30.13
N THR A 221 -2.84 11.62 -29.30
CA THR A 221 -3.03 11.89 -27.87
C THR A 221 -3.87 13.16 -27.65
N TYR A 222 -3.65 14.21 -28.44
CA TYR A 222 -4.45 15.45 -28.35
C TYR A 222 -5.86 15.33 -28.94
N LYS A 223 -6.08 14.52 -29.98
CA LYS A 223 -7.43 14.31 -30.56
C LYS A 223 -8.39 13.56 -29.63
N ARG A 224 -7.88 12.85 -28.61
CA ARG A 224 -8.72 12.22 -27.58
C ARG A 224 -9.35 13.21 -26.60
N LYS A 225 -8.91 14.47 -26.59
CA LYS A 225 -9.54 15.56 -25.85
C LYS A 225 -10.87 15.89 -26.56
N PRO A 226 -12.06 15.59 -26.00
CA PRO A 226 -13.26 16.28 -26.45
C PRO A 226 -13.00 17.76 -26.17
N ALA A 227 -13.28 18.62 -27.15
CA ALA A 227 -13.30 20.05 -26.91
C ALA A 227 -14.14 20.30 -25.65
N GLU A 228 -13.52 20.82 -24.58
CA GLU A 228 -14.27 21.38 -23.48
C GLU A 228 -15.21 22.41 -24.09
N HIS A 229 -16.49 22.07 -24.18
CA HIS A 229 -17.51 23.04 -24.49
C HIS A 229 -17.43 24.08 -23.38
N PRO A 230 -17.16 25.36 -23.68
CA PRO A 230 -17.39 26.39 -22.69
C PRO A 230 -18.90 26.41 -22.47
N SER A 231 -19.35 25.84 -21.36
CA SER A 231 -20.71 26.02 -20.88
C SER A 231 -20.89 27.51 -20.63
N GLY A 232 -21.43 28.17 -21.65
CA GLY A 232 -21.74 29.58 -21.65
C GLY A 232 -22.72 29.88 -20.55
N LEU A 233 -22.25 30.61 -19.54
CA LEU A 233 -23.09 31.48 -18.75
C LEU A 233 -23.59 32.60 -19.66
N SER A 234 -24.83 32.45 -20.13
CA SER A 234 -25.67 33.59 -20.52
C SER A 234 -27.10 33.35 -20.05
N ASP A 235 -27.30 33.80 -18.81
CA ASP A 235 -28.51 34.42 -18.27
C ASP A 235 -29.53 34.89 -19.33
N ARG A 236 -30.80 34.47 -19.18
CA ARG A 236 -32.01 35.28 -19.46
C ARG A 236 -33.32 34.53 -19.16
N ARG A 237 -33.96 35.00 -18.08
CA ARG A 237 -35.39 35.37 -17.95
C ARG A 237 -36.44 34.58 -18.77
N GLY A 238 -37.43 34.04 -18.07
CA GLY A 238 -38.73 33.72 -18.66
C GLY A 238 -39.75 33.15 -17.66
N THR A 239 -40.55 34.06 -17.07
CA THR A 239 -41.88 33.90 -16.42
C THR A 239 -42.07 32.88 -15.32
#